data_AF-A0A373G4P7-F1
#
_entry.id   AF-A0A373G4P7-F1
#
_cell.length_a   1.000
_cell.length_b   1.000
_cell.length_c   1.000
_cell.angle_alpha   90.00
_cell.angle_beta   90.00
_cell.angle_gamma   90.00
#
_symmetry.space_group_name_H-M   'P 1'
#
loop_
_entity.id
_entity.type
_entity.pdbx_description
1 polymer ?
#
loop_
_entity_poly.entity_id
_entity_poly.type
_entity_poly.pdbx_seq_one_letter_code
_entity_poly.pdbx_strand_id
1 'polypeptide(L)' 'MKMSKSPYIIQEIILITYSGRKLPLTIIDKRIIDTPIRLTKDKILNAFSSMKDKPIDVKLKVKYI' A
#
# COMPACT_ATOMS: atom_id res chain seq x y z
N MET A 1 20.56 3.79 -10.70
CA MET A 1 20.11 2.58 -9.97
C MET A 1 18.89 2.00 -10.68
N LYS A 2 19.02 0.86 -11.37
CA LYS A 2 17.86 0.15 -11.96
C LYS A 2 17.14 -0.58 -10.81
N MET A 3 16.06 -0.02 -10.29
CA MET A 3 15.15 -0.79 -9.43
C MET A 3 14.53 -1.89 -10.29
N SER A 4 14.79 -3.15 -9.94
CA SER A 4 14.19 -4.31 -10.61
C SER A 4 12.67 -4.18 -10.50
N LYS A 5 12.02 -3.94 -11.63
CA LYS A 5 10.56 -3.96 -11.76
C LYS A 5 10.12 -5.42 -11.79
N SER A 6 10.16 -6.09 -10.64
CA SER A 6 9.50 -7.38 -10.50
C SER A 6 8.01 -7.08 -10.29
N PRO A 7 7.15 -7.36 -11.29
CA PRO A 7 5.73 -7.14 -11.13
C PRO A 7 5.20 -7.94 -9.94
N TYR A 8 4.17 -7.43 -9.28
CA TYR A 8 3.59 -8.09 -8.12
C TYR A 8 2.09 -7.84 -8.02
N ILE A 9 1.40 -8.66 -7.23
CA ILE A 9 0.01 -8.47 -6.83
C ILE A 9 -0.03 -8.17 -5.34
N ILE A 10 -0.82 -7.18 -4.93
CA ILE A 10 -1.10 -6.93 -3.51
C ILE A 10 -2.13 -7.94 -3.02
N GLN A 11 -1.80 -8.65 -1.95
CA GLN A 11 -2.66 -9.63 -1.30
C GLN A 11 -3.39 -9.05 -0.09
N GLU A 12 -2.73 -8.16 0.66
CA GLU A 12 -3.29 -7.53 1.85
C GLU A 12 -2.75 -6.09 1.99
N ILE A 13 -3.59 -5.19 2.52
CA ILE A 13 -3.24 -3.81 2.84
C ILE A 13 -3.68 -3.52 4.27
N ILE A 14 -2.77 -3.00 5.09
CA ILE A 14 -3.08 -2.52 6.43
C ILE A 14 -2.54 -1.10 6.57
N LEU A 15 -3.43 -0.14 6.78
CA LEU A 15 -3.06 1.23 7.12
C LEU A 15 -2.73 1.33 8.61
N ILE A 16 -1.70 2.08 8.95
CA ILE A 16 -1.33 2.41 10.34
C ILE A 16 -1.53 3.91 10.51
N THR A 17 -2.50 4.26 11.34
CA THR A 17 -2.89 5.64 11.63
C THR A 17 -1.93 6.33 12.58
N TYR A 18 -1.99 7.66 12.63
CA TYR A 18 -1.25 8.47 13.60
C TYR A 18 -1.57 8.06 15.05
N SER A 19 -2.83 7.70 15.35
CA SER A 19 -3.22 7.19 16.67
C SER A 19 -2.76 5.74 16.95
N GLY A 20 -2.06 5.09 16.02
CA GLY A 20 -1.57 3.72 16.15
C GLY A 20 -2.59 2.64 15.79
N ARG A 21 -3.83 3.00 15.39
CA ARG A 21 -4.81 2.02 14.91
C ARG A 21 -4.35 1.37 13.61
N LYS A 22 -4.67 0.08 13.48
CA LYS A 22 -4.46 -0.72 12.27
C LYS A 22 -5.79 -0.88 11.55
N LEU A 23 -5.88 -0.39 10.32
CA LEU A 23 -7.08 -0.47 9.49
C LEU A 23 -6.79 -1.41 8.32
N PRO A 24 -7.23 -2.68 8.37
CA PRO A 24 -7.14 -3.57 7.21
C PRO A 24 -8.11 -3.08 6.12
N LEU A 25 -7.66 -3.09 4.86
CA LEU A 25 -8.50 -2.77 3.72
C LEU A 25 -8.89 -4.03 2.97
N THR A 26 -10.16 -4.08 2.52
CA THR A 26 -10.65 -5.13 1.63
C THR A 26 -10.23 -4.83 0.19
N ILE A 27 -9.56 -5.78 -0.44
CA ILE A 27 -9.18 -5.70 -1.86
C ILE A 27 -10.33 -6.23 -2.71
N ILE A 28 -10.98 -5.34 -3.44
CA ILE A 28 -12.13 -5.68 -4.31
C ILE A 28 -11.65 -6.17 -5.69
N ASP A 29 -10.51 -5.68 -6.16
CA ASP A 29 -9.93 -6.04 -7.47
C ASP A 29 -8.41 -6.20 -7.35
N LYS A 30 -7.89 -7.30 -7.92
CA LYS A 30 -6.46 -7.63 -7.89
C LYS A 30 -5.84 -7.25 -9.23
N ARG A 31 -4.79 -6.44 -9.18
CA ARG A 31 -4.06 -5.99 -10.37
C ARG A 31 -2.58 -6.33 -10.26
N ILE A 32 -1.97 -6.59 -11.41
CA ILE A 32 -0.52 -6.65 -11.54
C ILE A 32 -0.01 -5.21 -11.45
N ILE A 33 0.94 -4.97 -10.56
CA ILE A 33 1.57 -3.68 -10.32
C ILE A 33 3.03 -3.81 -10.73
N ASP A 34 3.44 -2.94 -11.65
CA ASP A 34 4.80 -2.80 -12.15
C ASP A 34 5.52 -1.57 -11.56
N THR A 35 4.82 -0.77 -10.75
CA THR A 35 5.39 0.36 -10.04
C THR A 35 6.15 -0.09 -8.79
N PRO A 36 7.27 0.56 -8.46
CA PRO A 36 8.02 0.28 -7.24
C PRO A 36 7.14 0.30 -5.98
N ILE A 37 7.31 -0.69 -5.09
CA ILE A 37 6.50 -0.83 -3.87
C ILE A 37 6.44 0.48 -3.08
N ARG A 38 7.56 1.19 -2.94
CA ARG A 38 7.62 2.48 -2.24
C ARG A 38 6.65 3.50 -2.84
N LEU A 39 6.63 3.66 -4.17
CA LEU A 39 5.70 4.58 -4.84
C LEU A 39 4.25 4.14 -4.70
N THR A 40 4.00 2.83 -4.69
CA THR A 40 2.67 2.28 -4.43
C THR A 40 2.20 2.60 -3.01
N LYS A 41 3.09 2.49 -2.01
CA LYS A 41 2.80 2.89 -0.63
C LYS A 41 2.47 4.38 -0.53
N ASP A 42 3.29 5.24 -1.15
CA ASP A 42 3.07 6.69 -1.14
C ASP A 42 1.73 7.06 -1.77
N LYS A 43 1.37 6.43 -2.91
CA LYS A 43 0.06 6.61 -3.55
C LYS A 43 -1.10 6.22 -2.63
N ILE A 44 -0.98 5.09 -1.92
CA ILE A 44 -2.01 4.63 -0.98
C ILE A 44 -2.15 5.64 0.17
N LEU A 45 -1.05 6.05 0.80
CA LEU A 45 -1.10 7.02 1.91
C LEU A 45 -1.71 8.36 1.48
N ASN A 46 -1.32 8.86 0.30
CA ASN A 46 -1.86 10.11 -0.24
C ASN A 46 -3.38 10.03 -0.47
N ALA A 47 -3.91 8.88 -0.91
CA ALA A 47 -5.34 8.69 -1.12
C ALA A 47 -6.17 8.80 0.17
N PHE A 48 -5.57 8.56 1.33
CA PHE A 48 -6.22 8.63 2.65
C PHE A 48 -5.75 9.84 3.49
N SER A 49 -5.04 10.79 2.89
CA SER A 49 -4.42 11.93 3.60
C SER A 49 -5.43 12.87 4.27
N SER A 50 -6.68 12.89 3.81
CA SER A 50 -7.77 13.71 4.37
C SER A 50 -8.49 13.08 5.57
N MET A 51 -8.16 11.85 5.94
CA MET A 51 -8.72 11.23 7.14
C MET A 51 -8.32 12.01 8.39
N LYS A 52 -9.29 12.25 9.30
CA LYS A 52 -9.04 12.91 10.59
C LYS A 52 -7.91 12.21 11.37
N ASP A 53 -7.95 10.88 11.42
CA ASP A 53 -6.86 10.05 11.94
C ASP A 53 -6.06 9.49 10.76
N LYS A 54 -5.21 10.35 10.20
CA LYS A 54 -4.52 10.06 8.94
C LYS A 54 -3.58 8.85 9.07
N PRO A 55 -3.50 7.98 8.06
CA PRO A 55 -2.47 6.96 7.99
C PRO A 55 -1.09 7.59 7.79
N ILE A 56 -0.11 7.09 8.56
CA ILE A 56 1.30 7.49 8.49
C ILE A 56 2.20 6.38 7.92
N ASP A 57 1.72 5.13 7.93
CA ASP A 57 2.40 4.00 7.32
C ASP A 57 1.39 3.01 6.72
N VAL A 58 1.86 2.20 5.79
CA VAL A 58 1.10 1.14 5.15
C VAL A 58 1.93 -0.13 5.04
N LYS A 59 1.37 -1.23 5.56
CA LYS A 59 1.89 -2.58 5.38
C LYS A 59 1.20 -3.23 4.20
N LEU A 60 2.01 -3.74 3.28
CA LEU A 60 1.55 -4.47 2.10
C LEU A 60 2.09 -5.90 2.19
N LYS A 61 1.22 -6.88 1.98
CA LYS A 61 1.63 -8.24 1.64
C LYS A 61 1.54 -8.38 0.15
N VAL A 62 2.64 -8.76 -0.50
CA VAL A 62 2.75 -8.83 -1.96
C VAL A 62 3.18 -10.22 -2.39
N LYS A 63 2.72 -10.64 -3.57
CA LYS A 63 3.21 -11.82 -4.29
C LYS A 63 3.86 -11.35 -5.59
N TYR A 64 5.17 -11.57 -5.73
CA TYR A 64 5.89 -11.30 -6.98
C TYR A 64 5.51 -12.33 -8.06
N ILE A 65 5.57 -11.88 -9.32
CA ILE A 65 5.30 -12.68 -10.52
C ILE A 65 6.61 -12.86 -11.29
#